data_AF-A0A3A4X844-F1
#
_entry.id   AF-A0A3A4X844-F1
#
_cell.length_a   1.000
_cell.length_b   1.000
_cell.length_c   1.000
_cell.angle_alpha   90.00
_cell.angle_beta   90.00
_cell.angle_gamma   90.00
#
_symmetry.space_group_name_H-M   'P 1'
#
loop_
_entity.id
_entity.type
_entity.pdbx_description
1 polymer ?
#
loop_
_entity_poly.entity_id
_entity_poly.type
_entity_poly.pdbx_seq_one_letter_code
_entity_poly.pdbx_strand_id
1 'polypeptide(L)'
;MVDVEVKRDRVVLRYKGKKWDWIIEPRYWRNTLVWTCALLVFPAVSYFVSPGLINTMVSANIYAAIAIPLSLMTVGTGRINFGPNFYVGIGGYTAALLSIHLGWGPLLTLPFAIIFSVFAAIVFSPLVIVARGLYYVLLTLLLPLVFLKVTFIYTGIFKGDVGLFGVDLLFHFDNVRINFIAAAYISAAIMLL
;
A
#
# COMPACT_ATOMS: atom_id res chain seq x y z
N MET A 1 -3.96 37.56 -24.07
CA MET A 1 -3.22 36.65 -24.95
C MET A 1 -2.53 35.63 -24.06
N VAL A 2 -2.92 34.35 -24.14
CA VAL A 2 -2.25 33.25 -23.43
C VAL A 2 -1.18 32.75 -24.39
N ASP A 3 0.09 32.85 -24.01
CA ASP A 3 1.20 32.38 -24.82
C ASP A 3 1.70 31.05 -24.24
N VAL A 4 1.59 29.98 -25.03
CA VAL A 4 1.92 28.61 -24.61
C VAL A 4 3.15 28.16 -25.40
N GLU A 5 4.29 28.08 -24.72
CA GLU A 5 5.59 27.74 -25.32
C GLU A 5 5.97 26.32 -24.85
N VAL A 6 5.90 25.33 -25.75
CA VAL A 6 6.25 23.92 -25.45
C VAL A 6 7.67 23.64 -25.92
N LYS A 7 8.60 23.44 -24.99
CA LYS A 7 10.00 23.02 -25.24
C LYS A 7 10.20 21.57 -24.83
N ARG A 8 11.28 20.95 -25.34
CA ARG A 8 11.67 19.56 -24.99
C ARG A 8 11.88 19.34 -23.49
N ASP A 9 12.32 20.39 -22.77
CA ASP A 9 12.66 20.40 -21.35
C ASP A 9 11.54 20.98 -20.47
N ARG A 10 10.60 21.76 -21.02
CA ARG A 10 9.57 22.48 -20.23
C ARG A 10 8.37 22.98 -21.06
N VAL A 11 7.20 23.04 -20.43
CA VAL A 11 6.04 23.82 -20.88
C VAL A 11 6.03 25.14 -20.14
N VAL A 12 5.97 26.26 -20.87
CA VAL A 12 5.89 27.59 -20.28
C VAL A 12 4.56 28.22 -20.67
N LEU A 13 3.75 28.55 -19.68
CA LEU A 13 2.46 29.22 -19.82
C LEU A 13 2.62 30.67 -19.34
N ARG A 14 2.48 31.65 -20.24
CA ARG A 14 2.49 33.07 -19.87
C ARG A 14 1.08 33.63 -19.94
N TYR A 15 0.57 34.08 -18.79
CA TYR A 15 -0.71 34.74 -18.69
C TYR A 15 -0.64 35.98 -17.82
N LYS A 16 -1.07 37.14 -18.34
CA LYS A 16 -1.12 38.44 -17.65
C LYS A 16 0.16 38.78 -16.86
N GLY A 17 1.33 38.54 -17.45
CA GLY A 17 2.63 38.83 -16.84
C GLY A 17 3.10 37.80 -15.79
N LYS A 18 2.29 36.80 -15.45
CA LYS A 18 2.73 35.65 -14.63
C LYS A 18 3.22 34.52 -15.55
N LYS A 19 4.45 34.06 -15.28
CA LYS A 19 5.10 32.95 -15.98
C LYS A 19 4.94 31.68 -15.16
N TRP A 20 4.34 30.66 -15.75
CA TRP A 20 4.17 29.33 -15.16
C TRP A 20 5.07 28.38 -15.93
N ASP A 21 6.17 27.95 -15.31
CA ASP A 21 7.15 27.04 -15.91
C ASP A 21 6.94 25.61 -15.37
N TRP A 22 6.68 24.65 -16.25
CA TRP A 22 6.59 23.22 -15.93
C TRP A 22 7.69 22.44 -16.65
N ILE A 23 8.71 22.00 -15.92
CA ILE A 23 9.83 21.22 -16.48
C ILE A 23 9.40 19.76 -16.71
N ILE A 24 9.67 19.20 -17.90
CA ILE A 24 9.31 17.85 -18.36
C ILE A 24 10.52 16.88 -18.31
N GLU A 25 11.74 17.36 -18.06
CA GLU A 25 12.94 16.52 -18.03
C GLU A 25 12.90 15.40 -16.95
N PRO A 26 13.23 14.13 -17.28
CA PRO A 26 13.16 12.99 -16.34
C PRO A 26 14.03 13.11 -15.09
N ARG A 27 15.07 13.97 -15.12
CA ARG A 27 15.98 14.22 -13.99
C ARG A 27 15.35 15.03 -12.86
N TYR A 28 14.25 15.73 -13.11
CA TYR A 28 13.51 16.51 -12.12
C TYR A 28 12.04 16.10 -12.11
N TRP A 29 11.76 14.87 -11.66
CA TRP A 29 10.44 14.30 -11.36
C TRP A 29 9.68 15.07 -10.23
N ARG A 30 9.89 16.38 -10.11
CA ARG A 30 9.36 17.26 -9.05
C ARG A 30 7.95 17.78 -9.30
N ASN A 31 7.32 17.47 -10.43
CA ASN A 31 5.90 17.76 -10.60
C ASN A 31 5.05 16.71 -9.89
N THR A 32 5.17 16.66 -8.56
CA THR A 32 4.33 15.84 -7.67
C THR A 32 2.86 16.02 -8.02
N LEU A 33 2.45 17.26 -8.35
CA LEU A 33 1.10 17.59 -8.79
C LEU A 33 0.63 16.77 -10.00
N VAL A 34 1.47 16.56 -11.02
CA VAL A 34 1.08 15.81 -12.22
C VAL A 34 0.85 14.33 -11.87
N TRP A 35 1.71 13.75 -11.05
CA TRP A 35 1.58 12.35 -10.63
C TRP A 35 0.45 12.14 -9.64
N THR A 36 0.21 13.09 -8.74
CA THR A 36 -0.97 13.12 -7.87
C THR A 36 -2.25 13.22 -8.70
N CYS A 37 -2.30 14.11 -9.70
CA CYS A 37 -3.45 14.19 -10.61
C CYS A 37 -3.63 12.90 -11.40
N ALA A 38 -2.55 12.30 -11.91
CA ALA A 38 -2.62 11.02 -12.62
C ALA A 38 -3.16 9.89 -11.72
N LEU A 39 -2.67 9.80 -10.47
CA LEU A 39 -3.11 8.81 -9.47
C LEU A 39 -4.60 8.99 -9.13
N LEU A 40 -5.08 10.23 -9.00
CA LEU A 40 -6.50 10.52 -8.70
C LEU A 40 -7.42 10.31 -9.91
N VAL A 41 -6.95 10.59 -11.13
CA VAL A 41 -7.74 10.41 -12.35
C VAL A 41 -7.82 8.93 -12.77
N PHE A 42 -6.81 8.13 -12.42
CA PHE A 42 -6.72 6.72 -12.84
C PHE A 42 -7.95 5.87 -12.47
N PRO A 43 -8.50 5.88 -11.23
CA PRO A 43 -9.73 5.13 -10.92
C PRO A 43 -10.92 5.50 -11.81
N ALA A 44 -11.08 6.79 -12.12
CA ALA A 44 -12.18 7.27 -12.96
C ALA A 44 -12.05 6.75 -14.40
N VAL A 45 -10.85 6.81 -14.99
CA VAL A 45 -10.61 6.30 -16.35
C VAL A 45 -10.74 4.78 -16.40
N SER A 46 -10.16 4.09 -15.40
CA SER A 46 -10.20 2.64 -15.24
C SER A 46 -11.63 2.10 -15.18
N TYR A 47 -12.54 2.83 -14.53
CA TYR A 47 -13.96 2.46 -14.46
C TYR A 47 -14.62 2.29 -15.83
N PHE A 48 -14.28 3.14 -16.81
CA PHE A 48 -14.86 3.09 -18.15
C PHE A 48 -14.13 2.12 -19.10
N VAL A 49 -12.83 1.91 -18.91
CA VAL A 49 -12.01 1.09 -19.82
C VAL A 49 -11.98 -0.38 -19.37
N SER A 50 -11.58 -0.63 -18.12
CA SER A 50 -11.44 -1.98 -17.57
C SER A 50 -11.51 -1.94 -16.04
N PRO A 51 -12.67 -2.27 -15.45
CA PRO A 51 -12.86 -2.24 -13.99
C PRO A 51 -11.86 -3.10 -13.20
N GLY A 52 -11.26 -4.12 -13.83
CA GLY A 52 -10.24 -4.96 -13.19
C GLY A 52 -8.98 -4.19 -12.77
N LEU A 53 -8.62 -3.14 -13.50
CA LEU A 53 -7.45 -2.31 -13.20
C LEU A 53 -7.60 -1.54 -11.87
N ILE A 54 -8.83 -1.35 -11.38
CA ILE A 54 -9.09 -0.72 -10.07
C ILE A 54 -8.49 -1.56 -8.94
N ASN A 55 -8.71 -2.88 -8.95
CA ASN A 55 -8.15 -3.78 -7.95
C ASN A 55 -6.61 -3.81 -8.02
N THR A 56 -6.06 -3.84 -9.23
CA THR A 56 -4.60 -3.79 -9.43
C THR A 56 -4.00 -2.51 -8.84
N MET A 57 -4.67 -1.37 -9.02
CA MET A 57 -4.23 -0.10 -8.42
C MET A 57 -4.28 -0.16 -6.88
N VAL A 58 -5.36 -0.68 -6.29
CA VAL A 58 -5.46 -0.81 -4.82
C VAL A 58 -4.33 -1.68 -4.29
N SER A 59 -4.08 -2.84 -4.91
CA SER A 59 -2.96 -3.71 -4.53
C SER A 59 -1.60 -3.02 -4.69
N ALA A 60 -1.39 -2.27 -5.78
CA ALA A 60 -0.17 -1.51 -5.99
C ALA A 60 0.04 -0.44 -4.90
N ASN A 61 -1.01 0.27 -4.51
CA ASN A 61 -0.96 1.26 -3.43
C ASN A 61 -0.62 0.60 -2.08
N ILE A 62 -1.20 -0.57 -1.78
CA ILE A 62 -0.87 -1.32 -0.56
C ILE A 62 0.61 -1.73 -0.57
N TYR A 63 1.13 -2.24 -1.69
CA TYR A 63 2.55 -2.57 -1.81
C TYR A 63 3.45 -1.34 -1.71
N ALA A 64 3.03 -0.21 -2.27
CA ALA A 64 3.75 1.04 -2.16
C ALA A 64 3.81 1.55 -0.70
N ALA A 65 2.71 1.45 0.06
CA ALA A 65 2.67 1.78 1.48
C ALA A 65 3.65 0.94 2.32
N ILE A 66 3.96 -0.29 1.89
CA ILE A 66 4.99 -1.15 2.51
C ILE A 66 6.39 -0.75 2.02
N ALA A 67 6.54 -0.48 0.73
CA ALA A 67 7.82 -0.20 0.09
C ALA A 67 8.42 1.15 0.49
N ILE A 68 7.61 2.19 0.68
CA ILE A 68 8.07 3.54 1.08
C ILE A 68 8.86 3.50 2.40
N PRO A 69 8.30 3.05 3.54
CA PRO A 69 9.03 3.02 4.80
C PRO A 69 10.23 2.06 4.75
N LEU A 70 10.12 0.95 4.00
CA LEU A 70 11.24 0.03 3.79
C LEU A 70 12.40 0.72 3.07
N SER A 71 12.11 1.45 1.99
CA SER A 71 13.11 2.19 1.21
C SER A 71 13.80 3.27 2.04
N LEU A 72 13.03 4.03 2.84
CA LEU A 72 13.56 5.04 3.75
C LEU A 72 14.49 4.43 4.79
N MET A 73 14.10 3.31 5.38
CA MET A 73 14.92 2.61 6.35
C MET A 73 16.18 2.02 5.71
N THR A 74 16.09 1.44 4.51
CA THR A 74 17.25 0.90 3.79
C THR A 74 18.23 1.98 3.38
N VAL A 75 17.76 3.13 2.89
CA VAL A 75 18.61 4.29 2.57
C VAL A 75 19.24 4.88 3.85
N GLY A 76 18.46 5.00 4.94
CA GLY A 76 18.93 5.60 6.18
C GLY A 76 19.90 4.72 6.99
N THR A 77 19.75 3.39 6.93
CA THR A 77 20.55 2.46 7.76
C THR A 77 21.58 1.64 6.97
N GLY A 78 21.47 1.60 5.64
CA GLY A 78 22.27 0.72 4.79
C GLY A 78 21.94 -0.77 4.95
N ARG A 79 20.83 -1.12 5.61
CA ARG A 79 20.41 -2.51 5.86
C ARG A 79 19.16 -2.87 5.07
N ILE A 80 19.15 -4.08 4.51
CA ILE A 80 17.98 -4.67 3.86
C ILE A 80 17.14 -5.40 4.91
N ASN A 81 15.82 -5.24 4.88
CA ASN A 81 14.89 -5.85 5.82
C ASN A 81 13.72 -6.49 5.08
N PHE A 82 13.39 -7.73 5.40
CA PHE A 82 12.27 -8.46 4.79
C PHE A 82 11.09 -8.67 5.75
N GLY A 83 11.20 -8.17 6.98
CA GLY A 83 10.21 -8.30 8.05
C GLY A 83 8.84 -7.65 7.81
N PRO A 84 8.67 -6.53 7.07
CA PRO A 84 7.36 -5.90 6.90
C PRO A 84 6.24 -6.84 6.45
N ASN A 85 6.55 -7.80 5.57
CA ASN A 85 5.58 -8.78 5.06
C ASN A 85 4.95 -9.63 6.17
N PHE A 86 5.71 -9.95 7.23
CA PHE A 86 5.22 -10.69 8.38
C PHE A 86 4.14 -9.90 9.13
N TYR A 87 4.38 -8.62 9.36
CA TYR A 87 3.44 -7.75 10.08
C TYR A 87 2.18 -7.46 9.26
N VAL A 88 2.31 -7.29 7.95
CA VAL A 88 1.15 -7.18 7.04
C VAL A 88 0.32 -8.47 7.08
N GLY A 89 0.97 -9.63 7.09
CA GLY A 89 0.31 -10.92 7.25
C GLY A 89 -0.49 -11.00 8.56
N ILE A 90 0.14 -10.70 9.70
CA ILE A 90 -0.53 -10.72 11.01
C ILE A 90 -1.73 -9.79 11.04
N GLY A 91 -1.54 -8.51 10.69
CA GLY A 91 -2.63 -7.54 10.70
C GLY A 91 -3.78 -7.92 9.76
N GLY A 92 -3.45 -8.38 8.55
CA GLY A 92 -4.43 -8.82 7.55
C GLY A 92 -5.24 -10.03 8.00
N TYR A 93 -4.57 -11.07 8.53
CA TYR A 93 -5.24 -12.26 9.04
C TYR A 93 -6.06 -11.96 10.31
N THR A 94 -5.57 -11.12 11.21
CA THR A 94 -6.34 -10.67 12.38
C THR A 94 -7.62 -9.97 11.93
N ALA A 95 -7.53 -9.02 11.00
CA ALA A 95 -8.71 -8.31 10.49
C ALA A 95 -9.70 -9.26 9.79
N ALA A 96 -9.21 -10.14 8.91
CA ALA A 96 -10.03 -11.09 8.19
C ALA A 96 -10.72 -12.10 9.11
N LEU A 97 -10.00 -12.68 10.08
CA LEU A 97 -10.56 -13.67 10.99
C LEU A 97 -11.61 -13.06 11.94
N LEU A 98 -11.37 -11.84 12.44
CA LEU A 98 -12.36 -11.11 13.24
C LEU A 98 -13.61 -10.79 12.42
N SER A 99 -13.43 -10.34 11.17
CA SER A 99 -14.55 -10.05 10.28
C SER A 99 -15.39 -11.30 9.99
N ILE A 100 -14.75 -12.44 9.69
CA ILE A 100 -15.45 -13.68 9.34
C ILE A 100 -16.17 -14.31 10.55
N HIS A 101 -15.53 -14.35 11.71
CA HIS A 101 -16.10 -15.07 12.87
C HIS A 101 -17.04 -14.21 13.72
N LEU A 102 -16.79 -12.90 13.80
CA LEU A 102 -17.58 -11.99 14.64
C LEU A 102 -18.49 -11.07 13.82
N GLY A 103 -18.40 -11.10 12.49
CA GLY A 103 -19.16 -10.20 11.60
C GLY A 103 -18.78 -8.73 11.77
N TRP A 104 -17.58 -8.45 12.31
CA TRP A 104 -17.15 -7.08 12.57
C TRP A 104 -16.73 -6.39 11.27
N GLY A 105 -17.22 -5.17 11.09
CA GLY A 105 -16.85 -4.33 9.96
C GLY A 105 -15.39 -3.84 10.03
N PRO A 106 -14.81 -3.36 8.92
CA PRO A 106 -13.38 -3.05 8.85
C PRO A 106 -12.89 -2.02 9.85
N LEU A 107 -13.70 -1.01 10.18
CA LEU A 107 -13.36 0.00 11.19
C LEU A 107 -13.18 -0.59 12.60
N LEU A 108 -13.98 -1.60 12.96
CA LEU A 108 -13.86 -2.27 14.27
C LEU A 108 -12.68 -3.23 14.30
N THR A 109 -12.38 -3.90 13.18
CA THR A 109 -11.24 -4.82 13.11
C THR A 109 -9.88 -4.11 13.07
N LEU A 110 -9.84 -2.86 12.58
CA LEU A 110 -8.61 -2.09 12.39
C LEU A 110 -7.80 -1.88 13.69
N PRO A 111 -8.37 -1.41 14.82
CA PRO A 111 -7.64 -1.30 16.08
C PRO A 111 -7.02 -2.63 16.53
N PHE A 112 -7.74 -3.74 16.38
CA PHE A 112 -7.22 -5.06 16.75
C PHE A 112 -6.09 -5.49 15.81
N ALA A 113 -6.21 -5.27 14.51
CA ALA A 113 -5.13 -5.54 13.56
C ALA A 113 -3.84 -4.78 13.94
N ILE A 114 -3.96 -3.51 14.36
CA ILE A 114 -2.84 -2.70 14.85
C ILE A 114 -2.28 -3.30 16.14
N ILE A 115 -3.13 -3.59 17.14
CA ILE A 115 -2.70 -4.14 18.43
C ILE A 115 -1.95 -5.46 18.26
N PHE A 116 -2.47 -6.39 17.46
CA PHE A 116 -1.82 -7.69 17.22
C PHE A 116 -0.52 -7.54 16.43
N SER A 117 -0.46 -6.62 15.46
CA SER A 117 0.77 -6.33 14.73
C SER A 117 1.85 -5.73 15.63
N VAL A 118 1.48 -4.79 16.51
CA VAL A 118 2.36 -4.18 17.51
C VAL A 118 2.82 -5.21 18.54
N PHE A 119 1.91 -6.05 19.02
CA PHE A 119 2.23 -7.14 19.94
C PHE A 119 3.27 -8.09 19.31
N ALA A 120 3.04 -8.53 18.07
CA ALA A 120 4.02 -9.33 17.35
C ALA A 120 5.34 -8.59 17.14
N ALA A 121 5.31 -7.28 16.84
CA ALA A 121 6.53 -6.48 16.73
C ALA A 121 7.31 -6.47 18.06
N ILE A 122 6.66 -6.27 19.20
CA ILE A 122 7.31 -6.29 20.52
C ILE A 122 7.91 -7.66 20.82
N VAL A 123 7.20 -8.75 20.50
CA VAL A 123 7.67 -10.12 20.77
C VAL A 123 8.88 -10.49 19.90
N PHE A 124 8.87 -10.12 18.61
CA PHE A 124 9.90 -10.55 17.66
C PHE A 124 11.04 -9.54 17.46
N SER A 125 10.86 -8.27 17.82
CA SER A 125 11.89 -7.23 17.71
C SER A 125 13.20 -7.57 18.47
N PRO A 126 13.17 -8.13 19.70
CA PRO A 126 14.40 -8.52 20.40
C PRO A 126 15.26 -9.52 19.61
N LEU A 127 14.65 -10.46 18.88
CA LEU A 127 15.39 -11.43 18.06
C LEU A 127 16.14 -10.73 16.91
N VAL A 128 15.52 -9.72 16.31
CA VAL A 128 16.05 -9.02 15.14
C VAL A 128 17.13 -8.01 15.53
N ILE A 129 17.00 -7.32 16.67
CA ILE A 129 17.94 -6.27 17.10
C ILE A 129 19.34 -6.82 17.39
N VAL A 130 19.43 -8.06 17.88
CA VAL A 130 20.73 -8.69 18.22
C VAL A 130 21.53 -9.03 16.96
N ALA A 131 20.88 -9.24 15.82
CA ALA A 131 21.53 -9.65 14.59
C ALA A 131 22.27 -8.48 13.90
N ARG A 132 23.45 -8.78 13.34
CA ARG A 132 24.30 -7.80 12.62
C ARG A 132 24.54 -8.22 11.17
N GLY A 133 24.64 -7.23 10.28
CA GLY A 133 24.99 -7.45 8.88
C GLY A 133 24.05 -8.43 8.18
N LEU A 134 24.61 -9.45 7.53
CA LEU A 134 23.84 -10.46 6.78
C LEU A 134 22.87 -11.25 7.67
N TYR A 135 23.21 -11.50 8.93
CA TYR A 135 22.33 -12.22 9.85
C TYR A 135 21.01 -11.48 10.10
N TYR A 136 21.02 -10.14 10.10
CA TYR A 136 19.80 -9.33 10.22
C TYR A 136 18.86 -9.58 9.02
N VAL A 137 19.42 -9.61 7.81
CA VAL A 137 18.67 -9.86 6.58
C VAL A 137 18.05 -11.26 6.60
N LEU A 138 18.85 -12.26 6.96
CA LEU A 138 18.40 -13.65 7.04
C LEU A 138 17.29 -13.84 8.10
N LEU A 139 17.46 -13.25 9.28
CA LEU A 139 16.49 -13.38 10.37
C LEU A 139 15.17 -12.67 10.03
N THR A 140 15.23 -11.47 9.44
CA THR A 140 14.03 -10.75 9.01
C THR A 140 13.30 -11.43 7.84
N LEU A 141 14.00 -12.19 7.00
CA LEU A 141 13.39 -13.02 5.95
C LEU A 141 12.77 -14.32 6.53
N LEU A 142 13.37 -14.86 7.59
CA LEU A 142 12.90 -16.09 8.20
C LEU A 142 11.52 -15.93 8.85
N LEU A 143 11.24 -14.76 9.45
CA LEU A 143 9.94 -14.45 10.06
C LEU A 143 8.74 -14.63 9.10
N PRO A 144 8.66 -13.96 7.93
CA PRO A 144 7.56 -14.15 7.00
C PRO A 144 7.53 -15.57 6.41
N LEU A 145 8.67 -16.24 6.24
CA LEU A 145 8.72 -17.62 5.74
C LEU A 145 8.14 -18.62 6.76
N VAL A 146 8.49 -18.48 8.03
CA VAL A 146 7.91 -19.30 9.10
C VAL A 146 6.42 -19.04 9.20
N PHE A 147 6.00 -17.78 9.16
CA PHE A 147 4.59 -17.44 9.19
C PHE A 147 3.82 -18.05 8.01
N LEU A 148 4.38 -17.97 6.80
CA LEU A 148 3.82 -18.65 5.63
C LEU A 148 3.66 -20.15 5.89
N LYS A 149 4.65 -20.83 6.47
CA LYS A 149 4.53 -22.24 6.84
C LYS A 149 3.45 -22.50 7.89
N VAL A 150 3.29 -21.62 8.88
CA VAL A 150 2.20 -21.72 9.86
C VAL A 150 0.84 -21.64 9.16
N THR A 151 0.66 -20.74 8.19
CA THR A 151 -0.60 -20.64 7.44
C THR A 151 -0.93 -21.92 6.66
N PHE A 152 0.08 -22.64 6.18
CA PHE A 152 -0.10 -23.94 5.52
C PHE A 152 -0.38 -25.08 6.52
N ILE A 153 0.30 -25.11 7.67
CA ILE A 153 0.06 -26.14 8.70
C ILE A 153 -1.38 -26.02 9.23
N TYR A 154 -1.82 -24.80 9.51
CA TYR A 154 -3.16 -24.51 10.02
C TYR A 154 -4.11 -24.06 8.90
N THR A 155 -4.16 -24.83 7.80
CA THR A 155 -5.01 -24.54 6.64
C THR A 155 -6.49 -24.41 7.02
N GLY A 156 -6.96 -25.14 8.05
CA GLY A 156 -8.35 -25.02 8.52
C GLY A 156 -8.73 -23.62 9.00
N ILE A 157 -7.75 -22.84 9.48
CA ILE A 157 -7.97 -21.48 10.01
C ILE A 157 -7.56 -20.43 8.98
N PHE A 158 -6.33 -20.51 8.47
CA PHE A 158 -5.75 -19.47 7.61
C PHE A 158 -6.00 -19.69 6.12
N LYS A 159 -6.35 -20.92 5.72
CA LYS A 159 -6.54 -21.30 4.32
C LYS A 159 -5.33 -21.07 3.40
N GLY A 160 -4.11 -20.94 3.96
CA GLY A 160 -2.85 -20.95 3.22
C GLY A 160 -2.86 -20.08 1.94
N ASP A 161 -2.65 -20.73 0.80
CA ASP A 161 -2.57 -20.13 -0.54
C ASP A 161 -3.92 -19.84 -1.19
N VAL A 162 -5.02 -20.50 -0.75
CA VAL A 162 -6.35 -20.23 -1.31
C VAL A 162 -6.97 -18.93 -0.76
N GLY A 163 -6.48 -18.47 0.40
CA GLY A 163 -6.93 -17.24 1.04
C GLY A 163 -8.28 -17.37 1.77
N LEU A 164 -8.61 -16.32 2.52
CA LEU A 164 -9.86 -16.22 3.27
C LEU A 164 -10.97 -15.58 2.43
N PHE A 165 -12.18 -16.11 2.57
CA PHE A 165 -13.39 -15.63 1.88
C PHE A 165 -14.41 -15.16 2.92
N GLY A 166 -15.32 -14.28 2.50
CA GLY A 166 -16.36 -13.75 3.38
C GLY A 166 -15.90 -12.63 4.32
N VAL A 167 -14.77 -11.99 4.01
CA VAL A 167 -14.35 -10.76 4.70
C VAL A 167 -15.30 -9.64 4.29
N ASP A 168 -15.77 -8.90 5.28
CA ASP A 168 -16.71 -7.81 5.06
C ASP A 168 -16.08 -6.67 4.24
N LEU A 169 -16.90 -6.03 3.40
CA LEU A 169 -16.44 -4.96 2.52
C LEU A 169 -16.17 -3.69 3.32
N LEU A 170 -15.27 -2.84 2.80
CA LEU A 170 -15.02 -1.51 3.40
C LEU A 170 -16.25 -0.60 3.33
N PHE A 171 -17.07 -0.76 2.28
CA PHE A 171 -18.31 -0.03 2.08
C PHE A 171 -19.43 -0.97 1.63
N HIS A 172 -20.64 -0.68 2.08
CA HIS A 172 -21.87 -1.41 1.74
C HIS A 172 -22.76 -0.55 0.85
N PHE A 173 -22.27 -0.16 -0.33
CA PHE A 173 -23.15 0.41 -1.37
C PHE A 173 -23.87 -0.71 -2.13
N ASP A 174 -25.08 -0.42 -2.63
CA ASP A 174 -25.90 -1.33 -3.42
C ASP A 174 -25.18 -1.84 -4.70
N ASN A 175 -24.20 -1.07 -5.19
CA ASN A 175 -23.42 -1.43 -6.37
C ASN A 175 -21.97 -1.73 -6.00
N VAL A 176 -21.59 -3.01 -6.18
CA VAL A 176 -20.25 -3.53 -5.93
C VAL A 176 -19.16 -2.70 -6.63
N ARG A 177 -19.42 -2.19 -7.85
CA ARG A 177 -18.45 -1.38 -8.58
C ARG A 177 -18.13 -0.06 -7.86
N ILE A 178 -19.11 0.54 -7.20
CA ILE A 178 -18.95 1.79 -6.47
C ILE A 178 -18.10 1.55 -5.22
N ASN A 179 -18.28 0.40 -4.54
CA ASN A 179 -17.44 0.02 -3.40
C ASN A 179 -15.95 -0.05 -3.79
N PHE A 180 -15.63 -0.66 -4.93
CA PHE A 180 -14.24 -0.76 -5.41
C PHE A 180 -13.65 0.60 -5.82
N ILE A 181 -14.43 1.47 -6.45
CA ILE A 181 -14.00 2.83 -6.78
C ILE A 181 -13.74 3.64 -5.51
N ALA A 182 -14.64 3.59 -4.53
CA ALA A 182 -14.48 4.27 -3.26
C ALA A 182 -13.21 3.79 -2.53
N ALA A 183 -12.97 2.47 -2.50
CA ALA A 183 -11.74 1.90 -1.96
C ALA A 183 -10.49 2.38 -2.71
N ALA A 184 -10.54 2.51 -4.04
CA ALA A 184 -9.43 3.02 -4.83
C ALA A 184 -9.09 4.48 -4.50
N TYR A 185 -10.09 5.35 -4.38
CA TYR A 185 -9.87 6.73 -3.97
C TYR A 185 -9.33 6.85 -2.54
N ILE A 186 -9.77 6.00 -1.62
CA ILE A 186 -9.21 5.97 -0.26
C ILE A 186 -7.77 5.49 -0.27
N SER A 187 -7.47 4.44 -1.02
CA SER A 187 -6.08 3.99 -1.15
C SER A 187 -5.17 5.08 -1.74
N ALA A 188 -5.68 5.85 -2.70
CA ALA A 188 -4.97 6.98 -3.28
C ALA A 188 -4.80 8.12 -2.26
N ALA A 189 -5.82 8.42 -1.46
CA ALA A 189 -5.74 9.43 -0.40
C ALA A 189 -4.71 9.04 0.67
N ILE A 190 -4.69 7.76 1.10
CA ILE A 190 -3.71 7.25 2.06
C ILE A 190 -2.28 7.41 1.53
N MET A 191 -2.05 7.24 0.22
CA MET A 191 -0.72 7.41 -0.37
C MET A 191 -0.25 8.87 -0.48
N LEU A 192 -1.17 9.83 -0.37
CA LEU A 192 -0.86 11.26 -0.44
C LEU A 192 -0.67 11.91 0.93
N LEU A 193 -1.14 11.26 2.01
CA LEU A 193 -0.95 11.67 3.40
C LEU A 193 0.43 11.23 3.90
#